data_AF-A0A800DHE5-F1
#
_entry.id   AF-A0A800DHE5-F1
#
_cell.length_a   1.000
_cell.length_b   1.000
_cell.length_c   1.000
_cell.angle_alpha   90.00
_cell.angle_beta   90.00
_cell.angle_gamma   90.00
#
_symmetry.space_group_name_H-M   'P 1'
#
loop_
_entity.id
_entity.type
_entity.pdbx_description
1 polymer ?
#
loop_
_entity_poly.entity_id
_entity_poly.type
_entity_poly.pdbx_seq_one_letter_code
_entity_poly.pdbx_strand_id
1 'polypeptide(L)' 'MNCRVCGNSLFTGRTVFHCACGAFTHAGCWERHVVEAHKPPFVLGTISLNGDFVPRKSRAGIKESLARGEPAGVK' A
#
# COMPACT_ATOMS: atom_id res chain seq x y z
N MET A 1 -7.48 23.08 15.63
CA MET A 1 -7.62 22.13 14.50
C MET A 1 -7.24 20.74 14.98
N ASN A 2 -7.92 19.70 14.48
CA ASN A 2 -7.75 18.31 14.96
C ASN A 2 -7.15 17.44 13.85
N CYS A 3 -6.37 16.43 14.24
CA CYS A 3 -5.80 15.46 13.32
C CYS A 3 -6.91 14.64 12.66
N ARG A 4 -6.91 14.57 11.32
CA ARG A 4 -7.94 13.86 10.56
C ARG A 4 -7.98 12.35 10.84
N VAL A 5 -6.88 11.77 11.31
CA VAL A 5 -6.74 10.32 11.54
C VAL A 5 -7.15 9.93 12.95
N CYS A 6 -6.58 10.56 13.98
CA CYS A 6 -6.80 10.16 15.37
C CYS A 6 -7.80 11.04 16.13
N GLY A 7 -8.28 12.15 15.53
CA GLY A 7 -9.22 13.07 16.16
C GLY A 7 -8.63 13.98 17.25
N ASN A 8 -7.41 13.70 17.73
CA ASN A 8 -6.75 14.50 18.75
C ASN A 8 -6.30 15.88 18.22
N SER A 9 -6.20 16.84 19.13
CA SER A 9 -5.78 18.21 18.83
C SER A 9 -4.40 18.26 18.18
N LEU A 10 -4.24 19.16 17.22
CA LEU A 10 -2.95 19.55 16.67
C LEU A 10 -2.42 20.69 17.53
N PHE A 11 -1.41 20.39 18.36
CA PHE A 11 -0.85 21.35 19.31
C PHE A 11 -0.07 22.46 18.60
N THR A 12 -0.27 23.70 19.04
CA THR A 12 0.49 24.86 18.58
C THR A 12 2.00 24.62 18.75
N GLY A 13 2.79 24.99 17.74
CA GLY A 13 4.25 24.85 17.74
C GLY A 13 4.77 23.45 17.41
N ARG A 14 3.90 22.46 17.17
CA ARG A 14 4.32 21.14 16.67
C ARG A 14 4.21 21.05 15.15
N THR A 15 5.11 20.28 14.55
CA THR A 15 5.05 19.95 13.12
C THR A 15 3.74 19.23 12.79
N VAL A 16 3.07 19.71 11.75
CA VAL A 16 1.85 19.12 11.19
C VAL A 16 2.02 18.95 9.69
N PHE A 17 1.38 17.93 9.14
CA PHE A 17 1.30 17.76 7.69
C PHE A 17 -0.03 18.31 7.19
N HIS A 18 0.02 19.06 6.09
CA HIS A 18 -1.14 19.51 5.35
C HIS A 18 -1.17 18.79 4.01
N CYS A 19 -2.13 17.89 3.83
CA CYS A 19 -2.31 17.18 2.59
C CYS A 19 -3.03 18.07 1.55
N ALA A 20 -2.74 17.87 0.26
CA ALA A 20 -3.42 18.56 -0.82
C ALA A 20 -4.94 18.36 -0.84
N CYS A 21 -5.47 17.31 -0.18
CA CYS A 21 -6.91 17.13 0.01
C CYS A 21 -7.52 18.01 1.12
N GLY A 22 -6.73 18.90 1.75
CA GLY A 22 -7.17 19.79 2.82
C GLY A 22 -7.11 19.18 4.23
N ALA A 23 -6.65 17.93 4.36
CA ALA A 23 -6.53 17.27 5.65
C ALA A 23 -5.27 17.71 6.40
N PHE A 24 -5.41 17.95 7.71
CA PHE A 24 -4.27 18.13 8.62
C PHE A 24 -4.06 16.89 9.48
N THR A 25 -2.80 16.47 9.63
CA THR A 25 -2.43 15.30 10.44
C THR A 25 -1.19 15.55 11.28
N HIS A 26 -1.06 14.82 12.40
CA HIS A 26 0.22 14.71 13.10
C HIS A 26 1.23 13.98 12.19
N ALA A 27 2.53 14.21 12.43
CA ALA A 27 3.60 13.50 11.72
C ALA A 27 3.44 11.97 11.76
N GLY A 28 3.18 11.39 12.94
CA GLY A 28 2.96 9.95 13.09
C GLY A 28 1.63 9.43 12.53
N CYS A 29 0.72 10.31 12.12
CA CYS A 29 -0.56 9.93 11.51
C CYS A 29 -0.52 10.06 9.96
N TRP A 30 0.56 10.60 9.39
CA TRP A 30 0.66 10.88 7.97
C TRP A 30 0.53 9.63 7.09
N GLU A 31 1.29 8.56 7.37
CA GLU A 31 1.28 7.35 6.53
C GLU A 31 -0.10 6.70 6.48
N ARG A 32 -0.73 6.58 7.66
CA ARG A 32 -2.10 6.05 7.76
C ARG A 32 -3.08 6.91 6.96
N HIS A 33 -2.95 8.23 7.01
CA HIS A 33 -3.78 9.12 6.19
C HIS A 33 -3.61 8.84 4.69
N VAL A 34 -2.36 8.73 4.21
CA VAL A 34 -2.10 8.46 2.79
C VAL A 34 -2.70 7.12 2.37
N VAL A 35 -2.47 6.06 3.13
CA VAL A 35 -2.94 4.71 2.81
C VAL A 35 -4.48 4.64 2.82
N GLU A 36 -5.13 5.18 3.86
CA GLU A 36 -6.59 5.06 4.01
C GLU A 36 -7.38 6.04 3.13
N ALA A 37 -6.91 7.29 3.01
CA ALA A 37 -7.64 8.35 2.31
C ALA A 37 -7.35 8.38 0.80
N HIS A 38 -6.10 8.15 0.40
CA HIS A 38 -5.70 8.23 -1.00
C HIS A 38 -5.60 6.87 -1.69
N LYS A 39 -5.50 5.78 -0.91
CA LYS A 39 -5.43 4.39 -1.42
C LYS A 39 -4.53 4.28 -2.66
N PRO A 40 -3.26 4.74 -2.57
CA PRO A 40 -2.35 4.70 -3.71
C PRO A 40 -2.21 3.26 -4.22
N PRO A 41 -1.96 3.05 -5.52
CA PRO A 41 -1.75 1.72 -6.05
C PRO A 41 -0.53 1.07 -5.39
N PHE A 42 -0.68 -0.16 -4.90
CA PHE A 42 0.41 -0.95 -4.35
C PHE A 42 0.38 -2.38 -4.88
N VAL A 43 1.57 -2.97 -5.01
CA VAL A 43 1.74 -4.37 -5.38
C VAL A 43 2.19 -5.13 -4.14
N LEU A 44 1.42 -6.14 -3.74
CA LEU A 44 1.82 -7.06 -2.68
C LEU A 44 2.86 -8.04 -3.23
N GLY A 45 3.91 -8.31 -2.47
CA GLY A 45 4.98 -9.23 -2.85
C GLY A 45 5.87 -9.58 -1.67
N THR A 46 6.87 -10.40 -1.92
CA THR A 46 7.90 -10.79 -0.96
C THR A 46 9.29 -10.47 -1.51
N ILE A 47 10.25 -10.25 -0.64
CA ILE A 47 11.66 -10.09 -1.03
C ILE A 47 12.32 -11.47 -1.02
N SER A 48 13.03 -11.82 -2.10
CA SER A 48 13.82 -13.05 -2.18
C SER A 48 15.09 -12.94 -1.33
N LEU A 49 15.78 -14.04 -1.08
CA LEU A 49 17.08 -14.02 -0.39
C LEU A 49 18.15 -13.22 -1.16
N ASN A 50 17.96 -13.02 -2.46
CA ASN A 50 18.84 -12.22 -3.30
C ASN A 50 18.45 -10.73 -3.32
N GLY A 51 17.39 -10.34 -2.62
CA GLY A 51 16.86 -8.97 -2.61
C GLY A 51 15.86 -8.66 -3.72
N ASP A 52 15.51 -9.64 -4.58
CA ASP A 52 14.55 -9.42 -5.66
C ASP A 52 13.13 -9.29 -5.12
N PHE A 53 12.36 -8.31 -5.63
CA PHE A 53 10.94 -8.20 -5.33
C PHE A 53 10.13 -9.19 -6.17
N VAL A 54 9.46 -10.13 -5.50
CA VAL A 54 8.61 -11.15 -6.10
C VAL A 54 7.15 -10.78 -5.84
N PRO A 55 6.40 -10.28 -6.85
CA PRO A 55 5.00 -9.92 -6.68
C PRO A 55 4.17 -11.17 -6.35
N ARG A 56 3.33 -11.07 -5.33
CA ARG A 56 2.38 -12.11 -4.93
C ARG A 56 1.30 -12.14 -6.00
N LYS A 57 1.24 -13.23 -6.78
CA LYS A 57 0.18 -13.45 -7.76
C LYS A 57 -1.18 -13.33 -7.06
N SER A 58 -1.98 -12.36 -7.45
CA SER A 58 -3.36 -12.26 -6.98
C SER A 58 -4.14 -13.47 -7.48
N ARG A 59 -5.18 -13.90 -6.74
CA ARG A 59 -6.06 -15.01 -7.15
C ARG A 59 -6.72 -14.77 -8.52
N ALA A 60 -6.72 -13.53 -9.02
CA ALA A 60 -7.14 -13.19 -10.39
C ALA A 60 -6.23 -13.79 -11.48
N GLY A 61 -4.96 -14.08 -11.19
CA GLY A 61 -3.99 -14.66 -12.13
C GLY A 61 -3.99 -16.20 -12.21
N ILE A 62 -4.78 -16.91 -11.38
CA ILE A 62 -4.85 -18.37 -11.45
C ILE A 62 -5.72 -18.84 -12.63
N LYS A 63 -6.61 -17.98 -13.14
CA LYS A 63 -7.44 -18.32 -14.32
C LYS A 63 -6.66 -18.27 -15.63
N GLU A 64 -5.61 -17.44 -15.74
CA GLU A 64 -4.87 -17.26 -16.99
C GLU A 64 -3.74 -18.29 -17.17
N SER A 65 -3.17 -18.81 -16.08
CA SER A 65 -2.12 -19.84 -16.16
C SER A 65 -2.66 -21.26 -16.32
N LEU A 66 -3.95 -21.53 -16.06
CA LEU A 66 -4.58 -22.82 -16.35
C LEU A 66 -5.14 -22.89 -17.79
N ALA A 67 -5.29 -21.74 -18.45
CA ALA A 67 -5.78 -21.63 -19.84
C ALA A 67 -4.68 -21.75 -20.90
N ARG A 68 -3.39 -21.66 -20.52
CA ARG A 68 -2.26 -22.00 -21.39
C ARG A 68 -1.66 -23.31 -20.93
N GLY A 69 -2.23 -24.39 -21.42
CA GLY A 69 -1.68 -25.73 -21.25
C GLY A 69 -0.26 -25.80 -21.82
N GLU A 70 0.70 -26.11 -20.96
CA GLU A 70 1.97 -26.70 -21.39
C GLU A 70 1.83 -28.23 -21.29
N PRO A 71 2.09 -28.97 -22.38
CA PRO A 71 1.98 -30.42 -22.38
C PRO A 71 3.06 -31.03 -21.50
N ALA A 72 2.66 -31.94 -20.61
CA ALA A 72 3.58 -32.88 -20.01
C ALA A 72 4.19 -33.75 -21.13
N GLY A 73 5.47 -33.52 -21.42
CA GLY A 73 6.32 -34.38 -22.23
C GLY A 73 7.70 -33.77 -22.31
N VAL A 74 8.82 -34.49 -22.35
CA VAL A 74 9.15 -35.89 -22.62
C VAL A 74 10.68 -35.93 -22.33
N LYS A 75 11.26 -36.87 -21.59
CA LYS A 75 11.67 -38.24 -21.96
C LYS A 75 12.00 -39.03 -20.71
#